data_AF-A0A3A9EVK4-F1
#
_entry.id   AF-A0A3A9EVK4-F1
#
_cell.length_a   1.000
_cell.length_b   1.000
_cell.length_c   1.000
_cell.angle_alpha   90.00
_cell.angle_beta   90.00
_cell.angle_gamma   90.00
#
_symmetry.space_group_name_H-M   'P 1'
#
loop_
_entity.id
_entity.type
_entity.pdbx_description
1 polymer ?
#
loop_
_entity_poly.entity_id
_entity_poly.type
_entity_poly.pdbx_seq_one_letter_code
_entity_poly.pdbx_strand_id
1 'polypeptide(L)'
;MLLVGIILIILGIIIFIASFLIPEMMSNHEADIKVSQEDVEKAVSNEMKNMKGKIEGTVNEAVEYAMEKTERSLSKLSNEKIMAVNEYSDTVLKEINKSHEEVMFLYDMLNSKQANLQNTAMEIERRAKEAEETAKSAKETVEVVEETLSSVKEEAIKNSIEAETKGFLVGIGEPIEDSEKERVLEQQIMEISADVEEETIETMEENGEDLENRNYNDTILKLHQEGKSQLQIAKELGLGIGEVKLVINLFEGVGG
;
A
#
# COMPACT_ATOMS: atom_id res chain seq x y z
N MET A 1 -56.83 -86.60 86.12
CA MET A 1 -56.68 -85.12 86.19
C MET A 1 -55.30 -84.69 86.70
N LEU A 2 -54.77 -85.21 87.82
CA LEU A 2 -53.46 -84.78 88.38
C LEU A 2 -52.24 -85.02 87.45
N LEU A 3 -52.24 -86.11 86.68
CA LEU A 3 -51.14 -86.46 85.77
C LEU A 3 -50.96 -85.45 84.62
N VAL A 4 -52.06 -84.92 84.09
CA VAL A 4 -52.05 -83.86 83.07
C VAL A 4 -51.52 -82.55 83.64
N GLY A 5 -51.83 -82.25 84.91
CA GLY A 5 -51.31 -81.06 85.61
C GLY A 5 -49.80 -81.09 85.80
N ILE A 6 -49.24 -82.25 86.18
CA ILE A 6 -47.79 -82.43 86.36
C ILE A 6 -47.05 -82.27 85.02
N ILE A 7 -47.60 -82.80 83.92
CA ILE A 7 -47.02 -82.66 82.58
C ILE A 7 -47.00 -81.18 82.14
N LEU A 8 -48.07 -80.43 82.43
CA LEU A 8 -48.13 -79.00 82.08
C LEU A 8 -47.11 -78.16 82.86
N ILE A 9 -46.86 -78.49 84.14
CA ILE A 9 -45.85 -77.82 84.97
C ILE A 9 -44.44 -78.08 84.43
N ILE A 10 -44.13 -79.33 84.07
CA ILE A 10 -42.82 -79.69 83.52
C ILE A 10 -42.59 -78.98 82.18
N LEU A 11 -43.61 -78.93 81.31
CA LEU A 11 -43.53 -78.22 80.03
C LEU A 11 -43.31 -76.71 80.23
N GLY A 12 -43.98 -76.11 81.20
CA GLY A 12 -43.80 -74.70 81.56
C GLY A 12 -42.38 -74.39 82.05
N ILE A 13 -41.80 -75.26 82.87
CA ILE A 13 -40.41 -75.11 83.35
C ILE A 13 -39.43 -75.23 82.18
N ILE A 14 -39.64 -76.16 81.26
CA ILE A 14 -38.79 -76.32 80.07
C ILE A 14 -38.85 -75.06 79.18
N ILE A 15 -40.04 -74.52 78.93
CA ILE A 15 -40.22 -73.29 78.15
C ILE A 15 -39.59 -72.08 78.86
N PHE A 16 -39.72 -71.99 80.19
CA PHE A 16 -39.13 -70.92 80.98
C PHE A 16 -37.59 -70.94 80.93
N ILE A 17 -36.98 -72.12 81.05
CA ILE A 17 -35.52 -72.29 80.93
C ILE A 17 -35.07 -71.99 79.50
N ALA A 18 -35.80 -72.47 78.48
CA ALA A 18 -35.52 -72.15 77.08
C ALA A 18 -35.60 -70.64 76.81
N SER A 19 -36.54 -69.94 77.43
CA SER A 19 -36.69 -68.48 77.31
C SER A 19 -35.52 -67.71 77.94
N PHE A 20 -34.78 -68.31 78.88
CA PHE A 20 -33.58 -67.72 79.47
C PHE A 20 -32.31 -68.05 78.66
N LEU A 21 -32.32 -69.15 77.90
CA LEU A 21 -31.20 -69.55 77.03
C LEU A 21 -31.24 -68.87 75.63
N ILE A 22 -32.42 -68.51 75.13
CA ILE A 22 -32.57 -67.78 73.85
C ILE A 22 -31.84 -66.42 73.85
N PRO A 23 -31.90 -65.59 74.92
CA PRO A 23 -31.10 -64.37 75.02
C PRO A 23 -29.59 -64.62 74.90
N GLU A 24 -29.09 -65.75 75.39
CA GLU A 24 -27.65 -66.06 75.38
C GLU A 24 -27.18 -66.59 74.03
N MET A 25 -28.03 -67.32 73.29
CA MET A 25 -27.72 -67.76 71.91
C MET A 25 -28.00 -66.70 70.84
N MET A 26 -28.79 -65.66 71.12
CA MET A 26 -29.16 -64.63 70.13
C MET A 26 -28.75 -63.19 70.52
N SER A 27 -28.07 -62.96 71.65
CA SER A 27 -27.49 -61.63 71.97
C SER A 27 -26.19 -61.31 71.22
N ASN A 28 -25.70 -62.21 70.37
CA ASN A 28 -24.55 -61.96 69.48
C ASN A 28 -24.95 -61.66 68.03
N HIS A 29 -26.20 -61.25 67.80
CA HIS A 29 -26.62 -60.74 66.49
C HIS A 29 -27.52 -59.50 66.61
N GLU A 30 -27.16 -58.59 67.52
CA GLU A 30 -27.25 -57.18 67.13
C GLU A 30 -26.15 -56.98 66.07
N ALA A 31 -26.56 -56.71 64.83
CA ALA A 31 -25.66 -56.21 63.80
C ALA A 31 -25.19 -54.82 64.24
N ASP A 32 -24.27 -54.80 65.20
CA ASP A 32 -23.48 -53.66 65.58
C ASP A 32 -22.58 -53.38 64.39
N ILE A 33 -23.08 -52.60 63.43
CA ILE A 33 -22.28 -51.99 62.37
C ILE A 33 -21.40 -50.94 63.07
N LYS A 34 -20.45 -51.40 63.87
CA LYS A 34 -19.29 -50.60 64.25
C LYS A 34 -18.46 -50.45 63.00
N VAL A 35 -18.81 -49.45 62.19
CA VAL A 35 -17.95 -48.97 61.13
C VAL A 35 -16.63 -48.60 61.81
N SER A 36 -15.58 -49.39 61.61
CA SER A 36 -14.30 -49.09 62.23
C SER A 36 -13.77 -47.79 61.61
N GLN A 37 -13.06 -46.99 62.40
CA GLN A 37 -12.43 -45.77 61.90
C GLN A 37 -11.51 -46.06 60.70
N GLU A 38 -10.90 -47.24 60.67
CA GLU A 38 -10.07 -47.74 59.57
C GLU A 38 -10.87 -48.03 58.28
N ASP A 39 -12.10 -48.53 58.40
CA ASP A 39 -12.98 -48.77 57.25
C ASP A 39 -13.49 -47.46 56.64
N VAL A 40 -13.78 -46.46 57.49
CA VAL A 40 -14.09 -45.09 57.03
C VAL A 40 -12.88 -44.48 56.32
N GLU A 41 -11.68 -44.62 56.88
CA GLU A 41 -10.45 -44.09 56.29
C GLU A 41 -10.13 -44.75 54.94
N LYS A 42 -10.31 -46.07 54.82
CA LYS A 42 -10.16 -46.80 53.54
C LYS A 42 -11.19 -46.39 52.51
N ALA A 43 -12.46 -46.21 52.90
CA ALA A 43 -13.51 -45.76 52.00
C ALA A 43 -13.24 -44.33 51.49
N VAL A 44 -12.86 -43.41 52.38
CA VAL A 44 -12.50 -42.03 52.04
C VAL A 44 -11.25 -42.00 51.14
N SER A 45 -10.22 -42.79 51.45
CA SER A 45 -9.01 -42.87 50.62
C SER A 45 -9.30 -43.40 49.21
N ASN A 46 -10.16 -44.41 49.09
CA ASN A 46 -10.57 -44.93 47.79
C ASN A 46 -11.38 -43.91 46.99
N GLU A 47 -12.31 -43.21 47.62
CA GLU A 47 -13.08 -42.15 46.97
C GLU A 47 -12.18 -40.98 46.56
N MET A 48 -11.21 -40.60 47.40
CA MET A 48 -10.24 -39.55 47.09
C MET A 48 -9.31 -39.94 45.94
N LYS A 49 -8.95 -41.23 45.81
CA LYS A 49 -8.18 -41.75 44.68
C LYS A 49 -8.99 -41.72 43.38
N ASN A 50 -10.28 -42.09 43.43
CA ASN A 50 -11.18 -41.99 42.30
C ASN A 50 -11.41 -40.53 41.87
N MET A 51 -11.63 -39.63 42.84
CA MET A 51 -11.72 -38.19 42.61
C MET A 51 -10.45 -37.64 41.97
N LYS A 52 -9.27 -38.04 42.45
CA LYS A 52 -7.99 -37.62 41.86
C LYS A 52 -7.91 -38.03 40.39
N GLY A 53 -8.26 -39.27 40.05
CA GLY A 53 -8.29 -39.72 38.65
C GLY A 53 -9.28 -38.95 37.78
N LYS A 54 -10.47 -38.62 38.31
CA LYS A 54 -11.47 -37.82 37.60
C LYS A 54 -11.01 -36.38 37.40
N ILE A 55 -10.38 -35.77 38.41
CA ILE A 55 -9.80 -34.43 38.34
C ILE A 55 -8.67 -34.42 37.31
N GLU A 56 -7.75 -35.38 37.35
CA GLU A 56 -6.67 -35.51 36.35
C GLU A 56 -7.24 -35.66 34.93
N GLY A 57 -8.29 -36.47 34.75
CA GLY A 57 -8.98 -36.61 33.46
C GLY A 57 -9.57 -35.30 32.95
N THR A 58 -10.37 -34.61 33.77
CA THR A 58 -10.99 -33.33 33.38
C THR A 58 -9.95 -32.23 33.16
N VAL A 59 -8.87 -32.20 33.95
CA VAL A 59 -7.77 -31.25 33.74
C VAL A 59 -7.06 -31.52 32.43
N ASN A 60 -6.76 -32.78 32.11
CA ASN A 60 -6.13 -33.13 30.84
C ASN A 60 -7.01 -32.77 29.64
N GLU A 61 -8.31 -33.07 29.71
CA GLU A 61 -9.28 -32.71 28.67
C GLU A 61 -9.38 -31.18 28.50
N ALA A 62 -9.40 -30.42 29.60
CA ALA A 62 -9.42 -28.96 29.54
C ALA A 62 -8.13 -28.38 28.94
N VAL A 63 -6.98 -28.98 29.26
CA VAL A 63 -5.68 -28.59 28.69
C VAL A 63 -5.66 -28.89 27.19
N GLU A 64 -6.08 -30.08 26.78
CA GLU A 64 -6.14 -30.47 25.36
C GLU A 64 -7.10 -29.58 24.57
N TYR A 65 -8.29 -29.32 25.08
CA TYR A 65 -9.24 -28.38 24.49
C TYR A 65 -8.65 -26.96 24.37
N ALA A 66 -7.99 -26.47 25.42
CA ALA A 66 -7.37 -25.14 25.40
C ALA A 66 -6.22 -25.09 24.38
N MET A 67 -5.42 -26.14 24.27
CA MET A 67 -4.36 -26.26 23.27
C MET A 67 -4.93 -26.27 21.86
N GLU A 68 -5.91 -27.12 21.56
CA GLU A 68 -6.55 -27.20 20.24
C GLU A 68 -7.19 -25.87 19.84
N LYS A 69 -7.90 -25.23 20.78
CA LYS A 69 -8.51 -23.91 20.54
C LYS A 69 -7.46 -22.83 20.31
N THR A 70 -6.35 -22.88 21.04
CA THR A 70 -5.23 -21.96 20.86
C THR A 70 -4.56 -22.18 19.51
N GLU A 71 -4.28 -23.43 19.13
CA GLU A 71 -3.67 -23.77 17.84
C GLU A 71 -4.56 -23.34 16.68
N ARG A 72 -5.87 -23.60 16.75
CA ARG A 72 -6.83 -23.16 15.73
C ARG A 72 -6.90 -21.64 15.64
N SER A 73 -6.96 -20.95 16.80
CA SER A 73 -6.99 -19.49 16.83
C SER A 73 -5.70 -18.89 16.31
N LEU A 74 -4.56 -19.48 16.66
CA LEU A 74 -3.23 -19.04 16.23
C LEU A 74 -3.04 -19.29 14.73
N SER A 75 -3.47 -20.44 14.21
CA SER A 75 -3.45 -20.72 12.77
C SER A 75 -4.27 -19.70 12.00
N LYS A 76 -5.49 -19.38 12.47
CA LYS A 76 -6.32 -18.35 11.84
C LYS A 76 -5.65 -16.98 11.88
N LEU A 77 -5.17 -16.55 13.04
CA LEU A 77 -4.50 -15.26 13.21
C LEU A 77 -3.21 -15.18 12.38
N SER A 78 -2.42 -16.26 12.37
CA SER A 78 -1.19 -16.35 11.59
C SER A 78 -1.46 -16.21 10.10
N ASN A 79 -2.48 -16.91 9.58
CA ASN A 79 -2.86 -16.79 8.18
C ASN A 79 -3.31 -15.37 7.83
N GLU A 80 -4.12 -14.75 8.70
CA GLU A 80 -4.54 -13.35 8.52
C GLU A 80 -3.35 -12.38 8.54
N LYS A 81 -2.40 -12.56 9.46
CA LYS A 81 -1.20 -11.72 9.53
C LYS A 81 -0.25 -11.96 8.36
N ILE A 82 -0.09 -13.19 7.90
CA ILE A 82 0.70 -13.46 6.68
C ILE A 82 0.06 -12.77 5.48
N MET A 83 -1.26 -12.80 5.34
CA MET A 83 -1.96 -12.09 4.28
C MET A 83 -1.73 -10.58 4.35
N ALA A 84 -1.91 -9.97 5.53
CA ALA A 84 -1.70 -8.53 5.73
C ALA A 84 -0.24 -8.12 5.51
N VAL A 85 0.72 -8.95 5.93
CA VAL A 85 2.15 -8.70 5.70
C VAL A 85 2.48 -8.81 4.22
N ASN A 86 1.92 -9.78 3.49
CA ASN A 86 2.11 -9.89 2.05
C ASN A 86 1.54 -8.67 1.32
N GLU A 87 0.30 -8.26 1.62
CA GLU A 87 -0.32 -7.08 1.01
C GLU A 87 0.47 -5.79 1.29
N TYR A 88 0.92 -5.61 2.54
CA TYR A 88 1.80 -4.49 2.90
C TYR A 88 3.14 -4.57 2.16
N SER A 89 3.75 -5.76 2.07
CA SER A 89 5.03 -5.96 1.38
C SER A 89 4.90 -5.65 -0.10
N ASP A 90 3.83 -6.09 -0.75
CA ASP A 90 3.56 -5.82 -2.17
C ASP A 90 3.40 -4.31 -2.42
N THR A 91 2.69 -3.62 -1.53
CA THR A 91 2.52 -2.15 -1.60
C THR A 91 3.87 -1.45 -1.45
N VAL A 92 4.65 -1.80 -0.42
CA VAL A 92 5.97 -1.21 -0.19
C VAL A 92 6.93 -1.51 -1.35
N LEU A 93 6.92 -2.73 -1.89
CA LEU A 93 7.75 -3.09 -3.04
C LEU A 93 7.35 -2.30 -4.30
N LYS A 94 6.04 -2.06 -4.51
CA LYS A 94 5.54 -1.22 -5.59
C LYS A 94 6.03 0.22 -5.45
N GLU A 95 5.94 0.79 -4.24
CA GLU A 95 6.46 2.14 -3.96
C GLU A 95 7.99 2.22 -4.12
N ILE A 96 8.73 1.21 -3.68
CA ILE A 96 10.18 1.14 -3.87
C ILE A 96 10.53 1.10 -5.36
N ASN A 97 9.82 0.29 -6.15
CA ASN A 97 10.04 0.25 -7.60
C ASN A 97 9.72 1.59 -8.26
N LYS A 98 8.60 2.23 -7.91
CA LYS A 98 8.25 3.57 -8.38
C LYS A 98 9.34 4.59 -8.03
N SER A 99 9.80 4.59 -6.78
CA SER A 99 10.88 5.47 -6.34
C SER A 99 12.19 5.19 -7.10
N HIS A 100 12.50 3.94 -7.37
CA HIS A 100 13.65 3.56 -8.18
C HIS A 100 13.56 4.08 -9.61
N GLU A 101 12.39 3.97 -10.25
CA GLU A 101 12.12 4.51 -11.58
C GLU A 101 12.24 6.04 -11.59
N GLU A 102 11.70 6.73 -10.60
CA GLU A 102 11.83 8.19 -10.47
C GLU A 102 13.29 8.61 -10.32
N VAL A 103 14.08 7.89 -9.52
CA VAL A 103 15.52 8.16 -9.36
C VAL A 103 16.29 7.93 -10.67
N MET A 104 15.98 6.86 -11.41
CA MET A 104 16.60 6.61 -12.71
C MET A 104 16.18 7.65 -13.75
N PHE A 105 14.93 8.06 -13.75
CA PHE A 105 14.45 9.16 -14.58
C PHE A 105 15.16 10.48 -14.27
N LEU A 106 15.36 10.81 -12.99
CA LEU A 106 16.14 11.98 -12.59
C LEU A 106 17.61 11.87 -13.03
N TYR A 107 18.20 10.68 -12.98
CA TYR A 107 19.54 10.42 -13.48
C TYR A 107 19.63 10.64 -15.00
N ASP A 108 18.68 10.12 -15.77
CA ASP A 108 18.60 10.29 -17.22
C ASP A 108 18.34 11.75 -17.61
N MET A 109 17.47 12.45 -16.89
CA MET A 109 17.23 13.88 -17.08
C MET A 109 18.48 14.70 -16.76
N LEU A 110 19.19 14.39 -15.67
CA LEU A 110 20.43 15.07 -15.32
C LEU A 110 21.49 14.87 -16.42
N ASN A 111 21.64 13.64 -16.89
CA ASN A 111 22.59 13.31 -17.93
C ASN A 111 22.23 13.97 -19.28
N SER A 112 20.96 13.95 -19.68
CA SER A 112 20.50 14.64 -20.89
C SER A 112 20.66 16.15 -20.78
N LYS A 113 20.40 16.76 -19.60
CA LYS A 113 20.62 18.19 -19.36
C LYS A 113 22.10 18.55 -19.42
N GLN A 114 22.97 17.70 -18.89
CA GLN A 114 24.41 17.88 -19.02
C GLN A 114 24.84 17.84 -20.49
N ALA A 115 24.37 16.85 -21.26
CA ALA A 115 24.65 16.75 -22.69
C ALA A 115 24.14 17.97 -23.48
N ASN A 116 22.91 18.42 -23.19
CA ASN A 116 22.34 19.60 -23.82
C ASN A 116 23.13 20.87 -23.49
N LEU A 117 23.51 21.08 -22.22
CA LEU A 117 24.35 22.21 -21.82
C LEU A 117 25.73 22.17 -22.49
N GLN A 118 26.31 20.99 -22.62
CA GLN A 118 27.59 20.82 -23.32
C GLN A 118 27.46 21.18 -24.81
N ASN A 119 26.41 20.70 -25.48
CA ASN A 119 26.13 21.03 -26.87
C ASN A 119 25.87 22.54 -27.07
N THR A 120 25.04 23.15 -26.22
CA THR A 120 24.80 24.60 -26.28
C THR A 120 26.08 25.40 -26.02
N ALA A 121 26.92 24.98 -25.08
CA ALA A 121 28.22 25.61 -24.83
C ALA A 121 29.13 25.51 -26.07
N MET A 122 29.18 24.35 -26.73
CA MET A 122 29.93 24.16 -27.98
C MET A 122 29.39 25.04 -29.12
N GLU A 123 28.07 25.17 -29.26
CA GLU A 123 27.46 26.05 -30.26
C GLU A 123 27.76 27.53 -30.01
N ILE A 124 27.74 27.96 -28.73
CA ILE A 124 28.12 29.32 -28.34
C ILE A 124 29.59 29.57 -28.69
N GLU A 125 30.50 28.64 -28.37
CA GLU A 125 31.91 28.79 -28.71
C GLU A 125 32.12 28.84 -30.23
N ARG A 126 31.40 28.00 -30.98
CA ARG A 126 31.44 28.03 -32.46
C ARG A 126 30.97 29.37 -33.01
N ARG A 127 29.82 29.87 -32.55
CA ARG A 127 29.30 31.18 -32.98
C ARG A 127 30.19 32.33 -32.56
N ALA A 128 30.81 32.26 -31.38
CA ALA A 128 31.76 33.26 -30.93
C ALA A 128 32.99 33.31 -31.85
N LYS A 129 33.54 32.15 -32.24
CA LYS A 129 34.63 32.06 -33.22
C LYS A 129 34.22 32.58 -34.61
N GLU A 130 33.05 32.18 -35.12
CA GLU A 130 32.53 32.67 -36.40
C GLU A 130 32.27 34.19 -36.39
N ALA A 131 31.76 34.72 -35.28
CA ALA A 131 31.57 36.16 -35.09
C ALA A 131 32.90 36.92 -35.00
N GLU A 132 33.92 36.34 -34.36
CA GLU A 132 35.27 36.90 -34.30
C GLU A 132 35.94 36.90 -35.68
N GLU A 133 35.83 35.80 -36.45
CA GLU A 133 36.37 35.70 -37.81
C GLU A 133 35.65 36.63 -38.79
N THR A 134 34.33 36.77 -38.71
CA THR A 134 33.57 37.71 -39.54
C THR A 134 33.86 39.15 -39.16
N ALA A 135 34.01 39.46 -37.86
CA ALA A 135 34.47 40.78 -37.42
C ALA A 135 35.89 41.10 -37.91
N LYS A 136 36.79 40.11 -37.92
CA LYS A 136 38.16 40.25 -38.42
C LYS A 136 38.18 40.47 -39.94
N SER A 137 37.42 39.68 -40.69
CA SER A 137 37.25 39.83 -42.14
C SER A 137 36.56 41.13 -42.54
N ALA A 138 35.57 41.58 -41.76
CA ALA A 138 34.91 42.87 -41.94
C ALA A 138 35.87 44.03 -41.65
N LYS A 139 36.74 43.89 -40.66
CA LYS A 139 37.77 44.89 -40.36
C LYS A 139 38.82 44.97 -41.48
N GLU A 140 39.25 43.84 -42.03
CA GLU A 140 40.17 43.75 -43.17
C GLU A 140 39.56 44.36 -44.45
N THR A 141 38.27 44.11 -44.72
CA THR A 141 37.58 44.70 -45.87
C THR A 141 37.31 46.20 -45.70
N VAL A 142 37.06 46.70 -44.49
CA VAL A 142 36.96 48.14 -44.23
C VAL A 142 38.32 48.83 -44.39
N GLU A 143 39.42 48.20 -43.98
CA GLU A 143 40.78 48.73 -44.17
C GLU A 143 41.16 48.80 -45.66
N VAL A 144 40.77 47.81 -46.47
CA VAL A 144 40.95 47.80 -47.95
C VAL A 144 40.01 48.80 -48.65
N VAL A 145 38.80 49.01 -48.14
CA VAL A 145 37.84 49.99 -48.68
C VAL A 145 38.27 51.42 -48.34
N GLU A 146 38.89 51.65 -47.19
CA GLU A 146 39.45 52.96 -46.82
C GLU A 146 40.66 53.32 -47.70
N GLU A 147 41.52 52.35 -48.05
CA GLU A 147 42.63 52.55 -48.99
C GLU A 147 42.15 52.82 -50.44
N THR A 148 41.05 52.20 -50.87
CA THR A 148 40.46 52.42 -52.20
C THR A 148 39.56 53.67 -52.29
N LEU A 149 39.03 54.18 -51.17
CA LEU A 149 38.30 55.46 -51.14
C LEU A 149 39.22 56.68 -51.27
N SER A 150 40.50 56.57 -50.88
CA SER A 150 41.51 57.60 -51.15
C SER A 150 41.90 57.71 -52.63
N SER A 151 41.79 56.65 -53.42
CA SER A 151 42.17 56.67 -54.85
C SER A 151 41.02 57.05 -55.78
N VAL A 152 39.75 56.92 -55.36
CA VAL A 152 38.59 57.18 -56.22
C VAL A 152 38.06 58.63 -56.14
N LYS A 153 38.45 59.41 -55.11
CA LYS A 153 38.04 60.83 -55.00
C LYS A 153 38.67 61.77 -56.04
N GLU A 154 39.69 61.33 -56.79
CA GLU A 154 40.36 62.15 -57.79
C GLU A 154 39.82 61.98 -59.23
N GLU A 155 38.95 60.99 -59.49
CA GLU A 155 38.58 60.60 -60.87
C GLU A 155 37.08 60.71 -61.21
N ALA A 156 36.28 61.39 -60.38
CA ALA A 156 34.82 61.52 -60.58
C ALA A 156 34.36 62.84 -61.25
N ILE A 157 35.27 63.63 -61.85
CA ILE A 157 34.92 64.80 -62.67
C ILE A 157 35.41 64.62 -64.10
N LYS A 158 34.99 63.56 -64.78
CA LYS A 158 34.93 63.56 -66.24
C LYS A 158 33.97 62.48 -66.73
N ASN A 159 33.04 62.90 -67.59
CA ASN A 159 32.17 62.08 -68.44
C ASN A 159 30.79 61.75 -67.86
N SER A 160 29.95 62.79 -67.90
CA SER A 160 28.51 62.71 -68.21
C SER A 160 28.25 62.23 -69.65
N ILE A 161 27.02 61.73 -69.87
CA ILE A 161 26.32 61.32 -71.13
C ILE A 161 26.30 59.77 -71.24
N GLU A 162 25.18 59.02 -71.16
CA GLU A 162 23.85 59.21 -71.81
C GLU A 162 22.75 58.26 -71.21
N ALA A 163 21.50 58.78 -71.15
CA ALA A 163 20.15 58.16 -71.28
C ALA A 163 19.77 56.81 -70.59
N GLU A 164 18.84 56.79 -69.61
CA GLU A 164 17.36 56.61 -69.74
C GLU A 164 16.92 55.23 -70.29
N THR A 165 15.90 54.48 -69.84
CA THR A 165 14.85 54.52 -68.80
C THR A 165 14.14 53.15 -68.78
N LYS A 166 13.73 52.72 -67.58
CA LYS A 166 12.71 51.74 -67.14
C LYS A 166 11.77 51.00 -68.15
N GLY A 167 11.52 49.70 -67.89
CA GLY A 167 10.15 49.14 -67.88
C GLY A 167 9.91 47.68 -68.32
N PHE A 168 9.56 46.81 -67.36
CA PHE A 168 8.39 45.87 -67.35
C PHE A 168 8.42 44.51 -68.12
N LEU A 169 8.61 43.42 -67.34
CA LEU A 169 7.76 42.20 -67.16
C LEU A 169 7.35 41.25 -68.32
N VAL A 170 7.55 39.95 -68.03
CA VAL A 170 6.81 38.71 -68.46
C VAL A 170 7.04 38.25 -69.91
N GLY A 171 7.27 36.98 -70.26
CA GLY A 171 7.32 35.70 -69.55
C GLY A 171 7.29 34.52 -70.56
N ILE A 172 7.33 33.30 -70.01
CA ILE A 172 6.82 32.01 -70.55
C ILE A 172 7.67 31.29 -71.62
N GLY A 173 8.06 30.03 -71.32
CA GLY A 173 8.47 29.05 -72.33
C GLY A 173 9.34 27.87 -71.83
N GLU A 174 8.73 26.93 -71.11
CA GLU A 174 9.11 25.54 -70.72
C GLU A 174 9.73 24.66 -71.85
N PRO A 175 10.36 23.46 -71.61
CA PRO A 175 9.75 22.31 -70.88
C PRO A 175 10.62 21.24 -70.10
N ILE A 176 9.96 20.61 -69.09
CA ILE A 176 9.81 19.14 -68.78
C ILE A 176 11.05 18.36 -68.20
N GLU A 177 11.05 17.44 -67.20
CA GLU A 177 10.07 16.59 -66.46
C GLU A 177 10.65 16.07 -65.10
N ASP A 178 9.83 15.31 -64.36
CA ASP A 178 10.05 14.46 -63.16
C ASP A 178 9.80 15.11 -61.79
N SER A 179 8.58 15.09 -61.23
CA SER A 179 7.69 13.99 -60.85
C SER A 179 8.02 13.37 -59.46
N GLU A 180 7.02 13.43 -58.58
CA GLU A 180 6.75 12.51 -57.45
C GLU A 180 7.67 12.48 -56.21
N LYS A 181 7.73 13.56 -55.40
CA LYS A 181 8.13 13.44 -53.96
C LYS A 181 7.33 14.24 -52.94
N GLU A 182 6.21 14.85 -53.29
CA GLU A 182 5.43 15.68 -52.37
C GLU A 182 3.99 15.18 -52.14
N ARG A 183 3.79 13.86 -52.27
CA ARG A 183 2.52 13.19 -51.94
C ARG A 183 2.62 12.00 -50.98
N VAL A 184 3.79 11.76 -50.39
CA VAL A 184 4.00 10.58 -49.52
C VAL A 184 3.94 10.93 -48.02
N LEU A 185 3.99 12.20 -47.63
CA LEU A 185 4.07 12.55 -46.20
C LEU A 185 2.71 12.80 -45.53
N GLU A 186 1.66 13.11 -46.29
CA GLU A 186 0.32 13.35 -45.72
C GLU A 186 -0.55 12.09 -45.61
N GLN A 187 -0.12 10.96 -46.19
CA GLN A 187 -0.87 9.70 -46.12
C GLN A 187 -0.45 8.77 -44.97
N GLN A 188 0.62 9.10 -44.25
CA GLN A 188 1.09 8.30 -43.11
C GLN A 188 0.59 8.82 -41.74
N ILE A 189 -0.16 9.94 -41.73
CA ILE A 189 -0.72 10.55 -40.51
C ILE A 189 -2.18 10.10 -40.27
N MET A 190 -2.84 9.45 -41.23
CA MET A 190 -4.26 9.06 -41.12
C MET A 190 -4.49 7.55 -40.91
N GLU A 191 -3.44 6.72 -40.92
CA GLU A 191 -3.53 5.26 -40.73
C GLU A 191 -3.07 4.78 -39.34
N ILE A 192 -2.56 5.68 -38.48
CA ILE A 192 -2.22 5.38 -37.08
C ILE A 192 -3.38 5.73 -36.13
N SER A 193 -4.46 6.35 -36.62
CA SER A 193 -5.61 6.77 -35.80
C SER A 193 -6.86 5.90 -35.96
N ALA A 194 -6.78 4.73 -36.60
CA ALA A 194 -7.94 3.86 -36.85
C ALA A 194 -7.83 2.44 -36.25
N ASP A 195 -6.65 2.01 -35.80
CA ASP A 195 -6.43 0.66 -35.24
C ASP A 195 -6.24 0.65 -33.71
N VAL A 196 -6.51 1.75 -33.00
CA VAL A 196 -6.37 1.85 -31.53
C VAL A 196 -7.72 1.95 -30.79
N GLU A 197 -8.85 1.99 -31.50
CA GLU A 197 -10.17 2.20 -30.89
C GLU A 197 -10.96 0.94 -30.49
N GLU A 198 -10.41 -0.27 -30.55
CA GLU A 198 -11.16 -1.48 -30.12
C GLU A 198 -10.51 -2.38 -29.05
N GLU A 199 -9.39 -1.99 -28.42
CA GLU A 199 -8.77 -2.82 -27.37
C GLU A 199 -8.30 -2.07 -26.11
N THR A 200 -8.98 -0.99 -25.71
CA THR A 200 -8.66 -0.25 -24.46
C THR A 200 -9.86 0.05 -23.55
N ILE A 201 -11.01 -0.61 -23.74
CA ILE A 201 -12.10 -0.57 -22.75
C ILE A 201 -11.84 -1.63 -21.69
N GLU A 202 -10.93 -1.34 -20.77
CA GLU A 202 -10.88 -1.74 -19.36
C GLU A 202 -9.48 -1.39 -18.83
N THR A 203 -9.42 -0.68 -17.69
CA THR A 203 -8.19 -0.21 -16.99
C THR A 203 -7.58 1.14 -17.43
N MET A 204 -8.39 2.20 -17.44
CA MET A 204 -7.90 3.58 -17.28
C MET A 204 -8.91 4.43 -16.47
N GLU A 205 -9.09 4.07 -15.20
CA GLU A 205 -9.40 5.02 -14.14
C GLU A 205 -8.13 5.14 -13.27
N GLU A 206 -7.82 6.33 -12.75
CA GLU A 206 -6.59 6.74 -12.06
C GLU A 206 -5.49 7.36 -12.95
N ASN A 207 -5.79 8.53 -13.52
CA ASN A 207 -4.79 9.58 -13.80
C ASN A 207 -5.43 10.99 -13.71
N GLY A 208 -6.24 11.21 -12.66
CA GLY A 208 -6.87 12.50 -12.34
C GLY A 208 -6.36 13.15 -11.05
N GLU A 209 -5.53 12.46 -10.26
CA GLU A 209 -5.35 12.80 -8.84
C GLU A 209 -4.49 14.06 -8.59
N ASP A 210 -3.56 14.45 -9.47
CA ASP A 210 -2.67 15.58 -9.21
C ASP A 210 -3.34 16.97 -9.37
N LEU A 211 -4.41 17.07 -10.16
CA LEU A 211 -5.20 18.30 -10.30
C LEU A 211 -6.28 18.41 -9.21
N GLU A 212 -6.86 17.27 -8.80
CA GLU A 212 -7.84 17.23 -7.73
C GLU A 212 -7.22 17.51 -6.35
N ASN A 213 -5.99 17.03 -6.09
CA ASN A 213 -5.34 17.22 -4.79
C ASN A 213 -5.05 18.68 -4.44
N ARG A 214 -4.73 19.51 -5.44
CA ARG A 214 -4.63 20.97 -5.23
C ARG A 214 -5.98 21.59 -4.88
N ASN A 215 -7.06 21.12 -5.49
CA ASN A 215 -8.40 21.61 -5.23
C ASN A 215 -8.87 21.22 -3.81
N TYR A 216 -8.53 20.01 -3.35
CA TYR A 216 -8.82 19.58 -1.98
C TYR A 216 -8.12 20.47 -0.95
N ASN A 217 -6.84 20.81 -1.15
CA ASN A 217 -6.11 21.71 -0.24
C ASN A 217 -6.78 23.09 -0.12
N ASP A 218 -7.17 23.71 -1.24
CA ASP A 218 -7.88 25.00 -1.24
C ASP A 218 -9.26 24.90 -0.56
N THR A 219 -9.95 23.77 -0.74
CA THR A 219 -11.28 23.53 -0.16
C THR A 219 -11.19 23.28 1.35
N ILE A 220 -10.19 22.54 1.82
CA ILE A 220 -9.89 22.34 3.25
C ILE A 220 -9.68 23.69 3.95
N LEU A 221 -8.92 24.60 3.33
CA LEU A 221 -8.64 25.92 3.89
C LEU A 221 -9.90 26.80 3.95
N LYS A 222 -10.76 26.78 2.93
CA LYS A 222 -12.03 27.53 2.95
C LYS A 222 -12.95 27.04 4.07
N LEU A 223 -13.14 25.73 4.18
CA LEU A 223 -14.02 25.14 5.19
C LEU A 223 -13.48 25.39 6.62
N HIS A 224 -12.17 25.42 6.79
CA HIS A 224 -11.54 25.78 8.06
C HIS A 224 -11.73 27.26 8.39
N GLN A 225 -11.57 28.16 7.41
CA GLN A 225 -11.84 29.60 7.57
C GLN A 225 -13.33 29.89 7.87
N GLU A 226 -14.24 29.06 7.36
CA GLU A 226 -15.67 29.07 7.71
C GLU A 226 -15.95 28.57 9.14
N GLY A 227 -14.94 28.09 9.87
CA GLY A 227 -15.02 27.64 11.25
C GLY A 227 -15.49 26.20 11.43
N LYS A 228 -15.52 25.39 10.36
CA LYS A 228 -15.86 23.96 10.47
C LYS A 228 -14.75 23.21 11.19
N SER A 229 -15.14 22.22 12.00
CA SER A 229 -14.19 21.38 12.72
C SER A 229 -13.42 20.48 11.75
N GLN A 230 -12.14 20.20 12.02
CA GLN A 230 -11.28 19.29 11.25
C GLN A 230 -11.94 17.92 11.00
N LEU A 231 -12.73 17.43 11.97
CA LEU A 231 -13.48 16.18 11.85
C LEU A 231 -14.62 16.28 10.82
N GLN A 232 -15.28 17.42 10.74
CA GLN A 232 -16.36 17.65 9.78
C GLN A 232 -15.79 17.78 8.37
N ILE A 233 -14.67 18.49 8.22
CA ILE A 233 -13.97 18.65 6.94
C ILE A 233 -13.51 17.28 6.41
N ALA A 234 -12.90 16.46 7.26
CA ALA A 234 -12.51 15.09 6.94
C ALA A 234 -13.70 14.23 6.48
N LYS A 235 -14.84 14.35 7.17
CA LYS A 235 -16.06 13.60 6.82
C LYS A 235 -16.73 14.11 5.53
N GLU A 236 -16.68 15.41 5.27
CA GLU A 236 -17.31 16.05 4.11
C GLU A 236 -16.51 15.84 2.83
N LEU A 237 -15.18 15.79 2.94
CA LEU A 237 -14.27 15.59 1.80
C LEU A 237 -13.77 14.14 1.66
N GLY A 238 -14.14 13.24 2.58
CA GLY A 238 -13.66 11.85 2.58
C GLY A 238 -12.18 11.68 2.90
N LEU A 239 -11.54 12.72 3.44
CA LEU A 239 -10.10 12.78 3.74
C LEU A 239 -9.78 12.28 5.15
N GLY A 240 -8.54 11.87 5.36
CA GLY A 240 -8.06 11.52 6.69
C GLY A 240 -7.99 12.75 7.61
N ILE A 241 -8.38 12.61 8.87
CA ILE A 241 -8.29 13.71 9.87
C ILE A 241 -6.84 14.22 10.01
N GLY A 242 -5.86 13.32 9.84
CA GLY A 242 -4.44 13.66 9.84
C GLY A 242 -4.01 14.52 8.64
N GLU A 243 -4.57 14.27 7.46
CA GLU A 243 -4.28 15.01 6.22
C GLU A 243 -4.84 16.44 6.32
N VAL A 244 -6.09 16.56 6.74
CA VAL A 244 -6.74 17.86 6.99
C VAL A 244 -5.92 18.70 7.99
N LYS A 245 -5.45 18.09 9.07
CA LYS A 245 -4.62 18.76 10.08
C LYS A 245 -3.24 19.16 9.53
N LEU A 246 -2.64 18.34 8.67
CA LEU A 246 -1.35 18.64 8.05
C LEU A 246 -1.46 19.85 7.12
N VAL A 247 -2.50 19.90 6.29
CA VAL A 247 -2.76 21.02 5.37
C VAL A 247 -2.99 22.31 6.16
N ILE A 248 -3.85 22.28 7.19
CA ILE A 248 -4.09 23.46 8.04
C ILE A 248 -2.78 23.94 8.69
N ASN A 249 -2.00 23.03 9.28
CA ASN A 249 -0.74 23.40 9.93
C ASN A 249 0.31 23.96 8.94
N LEU A 250 0.36 23.44 7.72
CA LEU A 250 1.32 23.88 6.70
C LEU A 250 0.99 25.26 6.15
N PHE A 251 -0.31 25.58 5.99
CA PHE A 251 -0.75 26.84 5.38
C PHE A 251 -1.10 27.93 6.38
N GLU A 252 -1.59 27.60 7.58
CA GLU A 252 -1.83 28.59 8.65
C GLU A 252 -0.63 28.75 9.59
N GLY A 253 0.23 27.74 9.72
CA GLY A 253 1.40 27.76 10.61
C GLY A 253 2.65 28.46 10.05
N VAL A 254 2.60 28.99 8.82
CA VAL A 254 3.70 29.76 8.20
C VAL A 254 3.44 31.28 8.29
N GLY A 255 2.35 31.70 8.95
CA GLY A 255 1.99 33.11 9.16
C GLY A 255 2.27 33.68 10.55
N GLY A 256 3.20 33.11 11.32
CA GLY A 256 3.59 33.56 12.66
C GLY A 256 5.08 33.86 12.80
#